data_AF-A0A7C2A9K1-F1
#
_entry.id   AF-A0A7C2A9K1-F1
#
_cell.length_a   1.000
_cell.length_b   1.000
_cell.length_c   1.000
_cell.angle_alpha   90.00
_cell.angle_beta   90.00
_cell.angle_gamma   90.00
#
_symmetry.space_group_name_H-M   'P 1'
#
loop_
_entity.id
_entity.type
_entity.pdbx_description
1 polymer ?
#
loop_
_entity_poly.entity_id
_entity_poly.type
_entity_poly.pdbx_seq_one_letter_code
_entity_poly.pdbx_strand_id
1 'polypeptide(L)'
;MADIIDIEERLKHEKKKKEEIERVKKVSLLKKFIECTQCMLKCAKCGVQMDLPEAVNRDISIPFRFCLNCQEEYEEYIKRLLGQGNPSYYWYNEKWMDIWRHWIEYQNAVQGYKESEEFKRLLRELQVDK
;
A
#
# COMPACT_ATOMS: atom_id res chain seq x y z
N MET A 1 -52.98 -19.14 3.77
CA MET A 1 -51.63 -19.75 3.76
C MET A 1 -50.66 -18.94 2.88
N ALA A 2 -50.67 -17.60 2.97
CA ALA A 2 -49.88 -16.72 2.09
C ALA A 2 -48.81 -15.88 2.84
N ASP A 3 -48.93 -15.70 4.15
CA ASP A 3 -48.03 -14.83 4.95
C ASP A 3 -46.65 -15.44 5.27
N ILE A 4 -46.47 -16.75 5.06
CA ILE A 4 -45.21 -17.43 5.43
C ILE A 4 -44.13 -17.23 4.34
N ILE A 5 -44.55 -16.98 3.09
CA ILE A 5 -43.64 -16.80 1.95
C ILE A 5 -43.02 -15.39 1.94
N ASP A 6 -43.77 -14.37 2.38
CA ASP A 6 -43.32 -12.95 2.46
C ASP A 6 -42.20 -12.75 3.51
N ILE A 7 -42.29 -13.44 4.65
CA ILE A 7 -41.32 -13.31 5.75
C ILE A 7 -39.96 -13.92 5.35
N GLU A 8 -39.96 -15.06 4.66
CA GLU A 8 -38.71 -15.67 4.16
C GLU A 8 -38.06 -14.83 3.06
N GLU A 9 -38.84 -14.22 2.16
CA GLU A 9 -38.32 -13.30 1.15
C GLU A 9 -37.76 -12.02 1.77
N ARG A 10 -38.43 -11.42 2.76
CA ARG A 10 -37.91 -10.26 3.50
C ARG A 10 -36.61 -10.59 4.24
N LEU A 11 -36.53 -11.75 4.89
CA LEU A 11 -35.30 -12.21 5.56
C LEU A 11 -34.15 -12.44 4.58
N LYS A 12 -34.42 -13.03 3.41
CA LYS A 12 -33.43 -13.20 2.33
C LYS A 12 -32.97 -11.85 1.77
N HIS A 13 -33.89 -10.90 1.59
CA HIS A 13 -33.59 -9.57 1.07
C HIS A 13 -32.77 -8.73 2.07
N GLU A 14 -33.08 -8.81 3.37
CA GLU A 14 -32.27 -8.16 4.41
C GLU A 14 -30.88 -8.79 4.56
N LYS A 15 -30.76 -10.12 4.48
CA LYS A 15 -29.45 -10.79 4.46
C LYS A 15 -28.62 -10.37 3.26
N LYS A 16 -29.19 -10.38 2.05
CA LYS A 16 -28.52 -9.91 0.82
C LYS A 16 -28.07 -8.46 0.93
N LYS A 17 -28.93 -7.56 1.45
CA LYS A 17 -28.55 -6.16 1.69
C LYS A 17 -27.37 -6.03 2.66
N LYS A 18 -27.35 -6.81 3.74
CA LYS A 18 -26.25 -6.80 4.72
C LYS A 18 -24.95 -7.32 4.11
N GLU A 19 -25.01 -8.42 3.37
CA GLU A 19 -23.87 -8.99 2.64
C GLU A 19 -23.32 -8.01 1.61
N GLU A 20 -24.20 -7.30 0.89
CA GLU A 20 -23.80 -6.28 -0.09
C GLU A 20 -23.16 -5.05 0.57
N ILE A 21 -23.70 -4.57 1.70
CA ILE A 21 -23.08 -3.48 2.48
C ILE A 21 -21.70 -3.89 2.99
N GLU A 22 -21.57 -5.13 3.49
CA GLU A 22 -20.29 -5.65 3.98
C GLU A 22 -19.29 -5.78 2.84
N ARG A 23 -19.73 -6.25 1.67
CA ARG A 23 -18.93 -6.31 0.44
C ARG A 23 -18.47 -4.93 0.01
N VAL A 24 -19.35 -3.94 -0.09
CA VAL A 24 -18.98 -2.55 -0.44
C VAL A 24 -17.96 -1.98 0.54
N LYS A 25 -18.11 -2.26 1.83
CA LYS A 25 -17.12 -1.85 2.85
C LYS A 25 -15.76 -2.51 2.60
N LYS A 26 -15.71 -3.84 2.40
CA LYS A 26 -14.49 -4.60 2.06
C LYS A 26 -13.82 -4.02 0.81
N VAL A 27 -14.57 -3.83 -0.28
CA VAL A 27 -14.08 -3.23 -1.53
C VAL A 27 -13.46 -1.86 -1.27
N SER A 28 -14.17 -0.97 -0.56
CA SER A 28 -13.75 0.42 -0.39
C SER A 28 -12.47 0.57 0.43
N LEU A 29 -12.26 -0.28 1.43
CA LEU A 29 -11.05 -0.31 2.27
C LEU A 29 -9.85 -0.81 1.47
N LEU A 30 -10.03 -1.86 0.69
CA LEU A 30 -8.96 -2.45 -0.11
C LEU A 30 -8.59 -1.59 -1.30
N LYS A 31 -9.59 -0.99 -1.96
CA LYS A 31 -9.39 -0.12 -3.11
C LYS A 31 -8.45 1.03 -2.74
N LYS A 32 -8.71 1.72 -1.61
CA LYS A 32 -7.83 2.79 -1.11
C LYS A 32 -6.43 2.29 -0.76
N PHE A 33 -6.32 1.11 -0.13
CA PHE A 33 -5.03 0.54 0.25
C PHE A 33 -4.20 0.15 -0.98
N ILE A 34 -4.80 -0.51 -1.97
CA ILE A 34 -4.13 -0.97 -3.20
C ILE A 34 -3.78 0.23 -4.09
N GLU A 35 -4.74 1.14 -4.34
CA GLU A 35 -4.53 2.31 -5.19
C GLU A 35 -3.42 3.21 -4.69
N CYS A 36 -3.32 3.43 -3.36
CA CYS A 36 -2.29 4.29 -2.80
C CYS A 36 -0.94 3.59 -2.64
N THR A 37 -0.90 2.29 -2.29
CA THR A 37 0.38 1.58 -2.11
C THR A 37 1.06 1.20 -3.42
N GLN A 38 0.34 1.22 -4.55
CA GLN A 38 0.88 0.93 -5.89
C GLN A 38 0.78 2.13 -6.84
N CYS A 39 0.54 3.34 -6.30
CA CYS A 39 0.35 4.53 -7.12
C CYS A 39 1.65 4.89 -7.84
N MET A 40 1.67 4.73 -9.16
CA MET A 40 2.83 5.08 -10.00
C MET A 40 3.05 6.60 -10.12
N LEU A 41 2.05 7.41 -9.74
CA LEU A 41 2.08 8.86 -9.82
C LEU A 41 2.60 9.52 -8.53
N LYS A 42 3.02 8.75 -7.52
CA LYS A 42 3.48 9.28 -6.24
C LYS A 42 4.81 8.66 -5.81
N CYS A 43 5.62 9.45 -5.12
CA CYS A 43 6.82 8.97 -4.46
C CYS A 43 6.43 7.97 -3.35
N ALA A 44 7.08 6.81 -3.32
CA ALA A 44 6.80 5.75 -2.34
C ALA A 44 7.08 6.18 -0.89
N LYS A 45 8.02 7.12 -0.67
CA LYS A 45 8.44 7.57 0.66
C LYS A 45 7.63 8.76 1.17
N CYS A 46 7.64 9.87 0.44
CA CYS A 46 7.01 11.12 0.89
C CYS A 46 5.60 11.36 0.32
N GLY A 47 5.15 10.56 -0.66
CA GLY A 47 3.83 10.68 -1.25
C GLY A 47 3.64 11.88 -2.20
N VAL A 48 4.69 12.65 -2.49
CA VAL A 48 4.64 13.75 -3.45
C VAL A 48 4.20 13.23 -4.82
N GLN A 49 3.35 13.99 -5.50
CA GLN A 49 2.98 13.69 -6.88
C GLN A 49 4.21 13.86 -7.77
N MET A 50 4.43 12.91 -8.68
CA MET A 50 5.54 12.93 -9.63
C MET A 50 4.96 12.98 -11.04
N ASP A 51 5.53 13.81 -11.88
CA ASP A 51 5.13 13.90 -13.28
C ASP A 51 5.74 12.73 -14.08
N LEU A 52 5.04 12.31 -15.14
CA LEU A 52 5.46 11.22 -16.02
C LEU A 52 6.90 11.36 -16.60
N PRO A 53 7.45 12.57 -16.87
CA PRO A 53 8.83 12.73 -17.37
C PRO A 53 9.92 12.44 -16.31
N GLU A 54 9.64 12.66 -15.03
CA GLU A 54 10.60 12.44 -13.93
C GLU A 54 10.81 10.94 -13.68
N ALA A 55 9.85 10.13 -14.11
CA ALA A 55 9.94 8.68 -14.09
C ALA A 55 10.89 8.10 -15.18
N VAL A 56 11.59 8.91 -15.97
CA VAL A 56 12.50 8.43 -17.02
C VAL A 56 13.97 8.44 -16.58
N ASN A 57 14.37 9.32 -15.65
CA ASN A 57 15.72 9.38 -15.09
C ASN A 57 15.88 8.51 -13.83
N ARG A 58 15.42 7.27 -13.90
CA ARG A 58 15.45 6.36 -12.75
C ARG A 58 16.64 5.42 -12.83
N ASP A 59 17.37 5.32 -11.72
CA ASP A 59 18.28 4.20 -11.51
C ASP A 59 17.46 2.93 -11.29
N ILE A 60 17.60 1.96 -12.19
CA ILE A 60 16.85 0.69 -12.19
C ILE A 60 17.24 -0.17 -10.97
N SER A 61 18.36 0.13 -10.32
CA SER A 61 18.82 -0.59 -9.13
C SER A 61 17.97 -0.34 -7.88
N ILE A 62 17.12 0.71 -7.87
CA ILE A 62 16.31 1.08 -6.71
C ILE A 62 14.91 0.45 -6.85
N PRO A 63 14.49 -0.43 -5.92
CA PRO A 63 13.22 -1.16 -6.03
C PRO A 63 11.97 -0.30 -5.79
N PHE A 64 12.15 0.93 -5.32
CA PHE A 64 11.06 1.86 -4.98
C PHE A 64 11.05 3.06 -5.92
N ARG A 65 9.84 3.54 -6.25
CA ARG A 65 9.69 4.76 -7.05
C ARG A 65 9.79 5.99 -6.15
N PHE A 66 10.93 6.65 -6.16
CA PHE A 66 11.17 7.88 -5.40
C PHE A 66 11.16 9.13 -6.31
N CYS A 67 10.86 10.28 -5.70
CA CYS A 67 11.25 11.57 -6.28
C CYS A 67 12.76 11.78 -6.09
N LEU A 68 13.34 12.75 -6.80
CA LEU A 68 14.79 13.02 -6.75
C LEU A 68 15.33 13.14 -5.31
N ASN A 69 14.67 13.92 -4.45
CA ASN A 69 15.11 14.09 -3.06
C ASN A 69 15.09 12.76 -2.28
N CYS A 70 14.01 11.99 -2.37
CA CYS A 70 13.93 10.71 -1.65
C CYS A 70 14.89 9.67 -2.23
N GLN A 71 15.26 9.78 -3.52
CA GLN A 71 16.28 8.95 -4.12
C GLN A 71 17.67 9.28 -3.54
N GLU A 72 18.06 10.54 -3.52
CA GLU A 72 19.33 10.99 -2.92
C GLU A 72 19.44 10.58 -1.45
N GLU A 73 18.37 10.76 -0.68
CA GLU A 73 18.31 10.33 0.72
C GLU A 73 18.42 8.81 0.87
N TYR A 74 17.79 8.04 -0.01
CA TYR A 74 17.91 6.58 0.00
C TYR A 74 19.33 6.12 -0.32
N GLU A 75 19.98 6.73 -1.31
CA GLU A 75 21.38 6.45 -1.64
C GLU A 75 22.32 6.76 -0.47
N GLU A 76 22.12 7.88 0.22
CA GLU A 76 22.87 8.21 1.43
C GLU A 76 22.60 7.21 2.57
N TYR A 77 21.36 6.75 2.72
CA TYR A 77 21.00 5.71 3.68
C TYR A 77 21.76 4.41 3.40
N ILE A 78 21.82 3.98 2.14
CA ILE A 78 22.60 2.80 1.73
C ILE A 78 24.10 3.02 1.98
N LYS A 79 24.67 4.17 1.60
CA LYS A 79 26.08 4.50 1.87
C LYS A 79 26.41 4.40 3.36
N ARG A 80 25.54 4.94 4.22
CA ARG A 80 25.69 4.87 5.68
C ARG A 80 25.55 3.47 6.23
N LEU A 81 24.61 2.66 5.73
CA LEU A 81 24.51 1.25 6.08
C LEU A 81 25.79 0.47 5.75
N LEU A 82 26.48 0.83 4.67
CA LEU A 82 27.76 0.26 4.27
C LEU A 82 28.97 0.87 5.00
N GLY A 83 28.76 1.80 5.94
CA GLY A 83 29.84 2.48 6.67
C GLY A 83 30.58 3.56 5.86
N GLN A 84 30.04 3.97 4.72
CA GLN A 84 30.65 4.93 3.77
C GLN A 84 30.06 6.36 3.88
N GLY A 85 29.23 6.62 4.89
CA GLY A 85 28.62 7.94 5.07
C GLY A 85 29.59 8.99 5.58
N ASN A 86 29.42 10.25 5.15
CA ASN A 86 30.25 11.35 5.62
C ASN A 86 29.88 11.75 7.06
N PRO A 87 30.78 11.62 8.06
CA PRO A 87 30.46 11.96 9.46
C PRO A 87 30.12 13.44 9.68
N SER A 88 30.53 14.33 8.76
CA SER A 88 30.29 15.77 8.85
C SER A 88 28.82 16.17 8.62
N TYR A 89 27.98 15.28 8.06
CA TYR A 89 26.56 15.54 7.84
C TYR A 89 25.74 15.21 9.09
N TYR A 90 25.72 16.15 10.04
CA TYR A 90 25.08 15.97 11.35
C TYR A 90 23.56 15.72 11.28
N TRP A 91 22.90 16.12 10.18
CA TRP A 91 21.46 15.92 9.99
C TRP A 91 21.11 14.47 9.61
N TYR A 92 22.07 13.69 9.11
CA TYR A 92 21.93 12.25 8.87
C TYR A 92 22.35 11.43 10.10
N ASN A 93 21.76 11.76 11.23
CA ASN A 93 22.03 11.09 12.50
C ASN A 93 21.28 9.74 12.62
N GLU A 94 21.48 9.06 13.75
CA GLU A 94 20.81 7.78 14.06
C GLU A 94 19.29 7.84 13.97
N LYS A 95 18.66 8.97 14.33
CA LYS A 95 17.20 9.12 14.21
C LYS A 95 16.74 9.19 12.76
N TRP A 96 17.52 9.81 11.90
CA TRP A 96 17.27 9.77 10.46
C TRP A 96 17.44 8.35 9.89
N MET A 97 18.47 7.61 10.36
CA MET A 97 18.63 6.19 10.00
C MET A 97 17.45 5.33 10.46
N ASP A 98 16.94 5.57 11.67
CA ASP A 98 15.75 4.89 12.21
C ASP A 98 14.51 5.15 11.34
N ILE A 99 14.30 6.38 10.87
CA ILE A 99 13.18 6.72 9.98
C ILE A 99 13.21 5.89 8.69
N TRP A 100 14.39 5.66 8.12
CA TRP A 100 14.55 4.82 6.94
C TRP A 100 14.35 3.35 7.26
N ARG A 101 14.93 2.85 8.37
CA ARG A 101 14.78 1.46 8.81
C ARG A 101 13.31 1.08 9.00
N HIS A 102 12.57 1.84 9.81
CA HIS A 102 11.15 1.58 10.08
C HIS A 102 10.30 1.71 8.81
N TRP A 103 10.68 2.59 7.89
CA TRP A 103 9.96 2.71 6.62
C TRP A 103 10.17 1.48 5.74
N ILE A 104 11.39 0.95 5.64
CA ILE A 104 11.67 -0.30 4.91
C ILE A 104 10.92 -1.47 5.55
N GLU A 105 10.94 -1.57 6.88
CA GLU A 105 10.18 -2.59 7.62
C GLU A 105 8.68 -2.48 7.35
N TYR A 106 8.13 -1.26 7.31
CA TYR A 106 6.75 -1.03 6.93
C TYR A 106 6.46 -1.48 5.49
N GLN A 107 7.33 -1.19 4.52
CA GLN A 107 7.16 -1.67 3.15
C GLN A 107 7.13 -3.20 3.09
N ASN A 108 8.02 -3.87 3.83
CA ASN A 108 8.05 -5.33 3.93
C ASN A 108 6.76 -5.89 4.55
N ALA A 109 6.25 -5.26 5.61
CA ALA A 109 4.99 -5.64 6.24
C ALA A 109 3.79 -5.47 5.29
N VAL A 110 3.77 -4.38 4.50
CA VAL A 110 2.75 -4.15 3.46
C VAL A 110 2.81 -5.25 2.40
N GLN A 111 4.01 -5.63 1.96
CA GLN A 111 4.19 -6.71 0.98
C GLN A 111 3.75 -8.06 1.55
N GLY A 112 4.17 -8.39 2.78
CA GLY A 112 3.75 -9.61 3.46
C GLY A 112 2.23 -9.68 3.66
N TYR A 113 1.58 -8.55 3.98
CA TYR A 113 0.12 -8.50 4.05
C TYR A 113 -0.55 -8.77 2.70
N LYS A 114 -0.02 -8.22 1.60
CA LYS A 114 -0.52 -8.50 0.24
C LYS A 114 -0.37 -9.98 -0.14
N GLU A 115 0.63 -10.65 0.39
CA GLU A 115 0.90 -12.08 0.16
C GLU A 115 0.12 -13.01 1.10
N SER A 116 -0.53 -12.47 2.13
CA SER A 116 -1.34 -13.25 3.07
C SER A 116 -2.52 -13.95 2.41
N GLU A 117 -2.88 -15.12 2.92
CA GLU A 117 -4.01 -15.90 2.39
C GLU A 117 -5.35 -15.19 2.61
N GLU A 118 -5.47 -14.44 3.70
CA GLU A 118 -6.61 -13.59 4.00
C GLU A 118 -6.79 -12.52 2.91
N PHE A 119 -5.72 -11.84 2.53
CA PHE A 119 -5.77 -10.82 1.48
C PHE A 119 -6.05 -11.44 0.10
N LYS A 120 -5.44 -12.58 -0.23
CA LYS A 120 -5.74 -13.31 -1.49
C LYS A 120 -7.18 -13.81 -1.53
N ARG A 121 -7.71 -14.33 -0.41
CA ARG A 121 -9.11 -14.75 -0.30
C ARG A 121 -10.03 -13.56 -0.52
N LEU A 122 -9.72 -12.44 0.10
CA LEU A 122 -10.47 -11.21 -0.04
C LEU A 122 -10.45 -10.70 -1.49
N LEU A 123 -9.33 -10.78 -2.20
CA LEU A 123 -9.28 -10.49 -3.64
C LEU A 123 -10.15 -11.46 -4.47
N ARG A 124 -10.14 -12.76 -4.15
CA ARG A 124 -11.00 -13.76 -4.83
C ARG A 124 -12.48 -13.45 -4.62
N GLU A 125 -12.90 -13.15 -3.39
CA GLU A 125 -14.28 -12.73 -3.06
C GLU A 125 -14.72 -11.49 -3.88
N LEU A 126 -13.78 -10.65 -4.30
CA LEU A 126 -14.07 -9.47 -5.13
C LEU A 126 -14.07 -9.76 -6.64
N GLN A 127 -13.31 -10.76 -7.11
CA GLN A 127 -13.21 -11.14 -8.52
C GLN A 127 -14.30 -12.11 -8.99
N VAL A 128 -14.86 -12.92 -8.09
CA VAL A 128 -15.81 -14.02 -8.41
C VAL A 128 -17.19 -13.54 -8.90
N ASP A 129 -17.49 -12.24 -8.81
CA ASP A 129 -18.77 -11.64 -9.21
C ASP A 129 -18.66 -10.80 -10.51
N LYS A 130 -17.89 -11.27 -11.50
CA LYS A 130 -17.88 -10.69 -12.87
C LYS A 130 -18.52 -11.64 -13.87
#